data_AF-A0A7C2HRT5-F1
#
_entry.id   AF-A0A7C2HRT5-F1
#
_cell.length_a   1.000
_cell.length_b   1.000
_cell.length_c   1.000
_cell.angle_alpha   90.00
_cell.angle_beta   90.00
_cell.angle_gamma   90.00
#
_symmetry.space_group_name_H-M   'P 1'
#
loop_
_entity.id
_entity.type
_entity.pdbx_description
1 polymer ?
#
loop_
_entity_poly.entity_id
_entity_poly.type
_entity_poly.pdbx_seq_one_letter_code
_entity_poly.pdbx_strand_id
1 'polypeptide(L)'
;MEFPMEMQGEDSRRMEIRTSYFTRRLVRKLKERGTQIPASVVLFLDTPIRSFDESQKAYFEEKFRPMMPTIISILTEVYEEVEANKDGWGDMITYGNSETPIKICAREVLEQKTNKASDSDVSLDRLEQGSIGMQFSPQVQ
;
A
#
# COMPACT_ATOMS: atom_id res chain seq x y z
N MET A 1 24.68 -25.50 -31.67
CA MET A 1 25.39 -24.67 -30.69
C MET A 1 24.46 -24.60 -29.49
N GLU A 2 24.73 -25.44 -28.49
CA GLU A 2 23.92 -25.58 -27.28
C GLU A 2 24.13 -24.36 -26.38
N PHE A 3 23.05 -23.71 -25.96
CA PHE A 3 23.10 -22.66 -24.95
C PHE A 3 22.90 -23.30 -23.58
N PRO A 4 23.90 -23.27 -22.68
CA PRO A 4 23.77 -23.91 -21.39
C PRO A 4 22.93 -23.06 -20.42
N MET A 5 21.93 -23.75 -19.86
CA MET A 5 21.48 -23.76 -18.46
C MET A 5 21.54 -22.49 -17.60
N GLU A 6 20.35 -22.13 -17.12
CA GLU A 6 20.03 -21.89 -15.71
C GLU A 6 20.86 -20.86 -14.93
N MET A 7 20.53 -19.58 -15.07
CA MET A 7 20.93 -18.51 -14.14
C MET A 7 19.72 -17.88 -13.43
N GLN A 8 18.97 -18.67 -12.63
CA GLN A 8 17.81 -18.14 -11.87
C GLN A 8 18.05 -18.06 -10.34
N GLY A 9 19.20 -18.50 -9.81
CA GLY A 9 19.41 -18.64 -8.37
C GLY A 9 20.12 -17.48 -7.64
N GLU A 10 21.11 -16.83 -8.27
CA GLU A 10 21.95 -15.81 -7.59
C GLU A 10 21.35 -14.40 -7.59
N ASP A 11 20.62 -14.04 -8.65
CA ASP A 11 20.05 -12.71 -8.84
C ASP A 11 18.98 -12.40 -7.77
N SER A 12 18.15 -13.40 -7.46
CA SER A 12 17.10 -13.29 -6.44
C SER A 12 17.66 -12.99 -5.04
N ARG A 13 18.76 -13.63 -4.61
CA ARG A 13 19.34 -13.39 -3.27
C ARG A 13 20.05 -12.04 -3.18
N ARG A 14 20.71 -11.59 -4.25
CA ARG A 14 21.33 -10.25 -4.28
C ARG A 14 20.27 -9.13 -4.28
N MET A 15 19.12 -9.37 -4.91
CA MET A 15 17.98 -8.44 -4.89
C MET A 15 17.27 -8.40 -3.53
N GLU A 16 17.16 -9.53 -2.83
CA GLU A 16 16.62 -9.57 -1.46
C GLU A 16 17.39 -8.67 -0.48
N ILE A 17 18.70 -8.53 -0.66
CA ILE A 17 19.57 -7.70 0.20
C ILE A 17 19.42 -6.20 -0.13
N ARG A 18 19.07 -5.84 -1.37
CA ARG A 18 18.99 -4.44 -1.83
C ARG A 18 17.59 -3.82 -1.79
N THR A 19 16.55 -4.62 -1.59
CA THR A 19 15.16 -4.17 -1.68
C THR A 19 14.57 -3.84 -0.31
N SER A 20 13.68 -2.85 -0.27
CA SER A 20 13.01 -2.48 0.97
C SER A 20 12.02 -3.55 1.43
N TYR A 21 11.59 -3.44 2.69
CA TYR A 21 10.55 -4.29 3.25
C TYR A 21 9.28 -4.31 2.37
N PHE A 22 8.83 -3.13 1.93
CA PHE A 22 7.62 -2.98 1.11
C PHE A 22 7.75 -3.70 -0.22
N THR A 23 8.89 -3.53 -0.91
CA THR A 23 9.16 -4.19 -2.19
C THR A 23 9.18 -5.72 -2.03
N ARG A 24 9.85 -6.24 -0.99
CA ARG A 24 9.89 -7.69 -0.74
C ARG A 24 8.50 -8.27 -0.48
N ARG A 25 7.66 -7.59 0.29
CA ARG A 25 6.28 -8.02 0.57
C ARG A 25 5.40 -7.96 -0.67
N LEU A 26 5.51 -6.90 -1.48
CA LEU A 26 4.81 -6.76 -2.75
C LEU A 26 5.17 -7.91 -3.71
N VAL A 27 6.46 -8.18 -3.90
CA VAL A 27 6.94 -9.26 -4.77
C VAL A 27 6.42 -10.61 -4.30
N ARG A 28 6.46 -10.88 -2.98
CA ARG A 28 5.93 -12.11 -2.41
C ARG A 28 4.42 -12.27 -2.72
N LYS A 29 3.63 -11.23 -2.50
CA LYS A 29 2.18 -11.26 -2.80
C LYS A 29 1.88 -11.48 -4.26
N LEU A 30 2.62 -10.82 -5.15
CA LEU A 30 2.46 -11.01 -6.58
C LEU A 30 2.82 -12.44 -7.02
N LYS A 31 3.89 -13.01 -6.44
CA LYS A 31 4.27 -14.41 -6.67
C LYS A 31 3.21 -15.39 -6.18
N GLU A 32 2.60 -15.14 -5.02
CA GLU A 32 1.47 -15.93 -4.49
C GLU A 32 0.27 -15.92 -5.43
N ARG A 33 0.07 -14.83 -6.20
CA ARG A 33 -0.98 -14.69 -7.23
C ARG A 33 -0.59 -15.22 -8.61
N GLY A 34 0.59 -15.83 -8.74
CA GLY A 34 1.09 -16.33 -10.03
C GLY A 34 1.68 -15.24 -10.94
N THR A 35 1.85 -14.01 -10.44
CA THR A 35 2.45 -12.90 -11.20
C THR A 35 3.93 -12.75 -10.83
N GLN A 36 4.79 -12.86 -11.84
CA GLN A 36 6.21 -12.54 -11.69
C GLN A 36 6.49 -11.13 -12.17
N ILE A 37 7.32 -10.39 -11.43
CA ILE A 37 7.75 -9.05 -11.78
C ILE A 37 9.20 -9.12 -12.26
N PRO A 38 9.57 -8.44 -13.35
CA PRO A 38 10.96 -8.32 -13.75
C PRO A 38 11.83 -7.71 -12.65
N ALA A 39 13.02 -8.25 -12.49
CA ALA A 39 14.09 -7.74 -11.63
C ALA A 39 14.32 -6.22 -11.74
N SER A 40 14.31 -5.69 -12.96
CA SER A 40 14.47 -4.26 -13.24
C SER A 40 13.38 -3.40 -12.60
N VAL A 41 12.13 -3.88 -12.60
CA VAL A 41 10.99 -3.19 -11.99
C VAL A 41 11.09 -3.24 -10.46
N VAL A 42 11.57 -4.37 -9.92
CA VAL A 42 11.83 -4.52 -8.48
C VAL A 42 12.87 -3.51 -8.00
N LEU A 43 13.96 -3.31 -8.74
CA LEU A 43 14.97 -2.31 -8.42
C LEU A 43 14.45 -0.87 -8.61
N PHE A 44 13.65 -0.63 -9.65
CA PHE A 44 13.04 0.67 -9.92
C PHE A 44 12.19 1.15 -8.73
N LEU A 45 11.43 0.24 -8.10
CA LEU A 45 10.57 0.54 -6.95
C LEU A 45 11.32 1.16 -5.75
N ASP A 46 12.57 0.77 -5.55
CA ASP A 46 13.44 1.26 -4.48
C ASP A 46 14.46 2.32 -4.95
N THR A 47 14.38 2.75 -6.21
CA THR A 47 15.26 3.79 -6.75
C THR A 47 14.76 5.18 -6.34
N PRO A 48 15.61 6.06 -5.77
CA PRO A 48 15.22 7.43 -5.44
C PRO A 48 14.74 8.22 -6.66
N ILE A 49 13.59 8.89 -6.55
CA ILE A 49 13.01 9.68 -7.66
C ILE A 49 13.97 10.78 -8.11
N ARG A 50 14.68 11.40 -7.16
CA ARG A 50 15.71 12.41 -7.43
C ARG A 50 16.90 11.90 -8.26
N SER A 51 17.06 10.58 -8.37
CA SER A 51 18.12 9.95 -9.15
C SER A 51 17.64 9.44 -10.51
N PHE A 52 16.38 9.68 -10.88
CA PHE A 52 15.86 9.24 -12.16
C PHE A 52 16.52 9.99 -13.32
N ASP A 53 16.97 9.22 -14.30
CA ASP A 53 17.23 9.74 -15.64
C ASP A 53 15.91 10.02 -16.40
N GLU A 54 16.01 10.61 -17.58
CA GLU A 54 14.83 11.02 -18.35
C GLU A 54 13.95 9.83 -18.78
N SER A 55 14.56 8.68 -19.06
CA SER A 55 13.83 7.46 -19.41
C SER A 55 13.07 6.88 -18.23
N GLN A 56 13.68 6.93 -17.03
CA GLN A 56 13.07 6.48 -15.79
C GLN A 56 11.93 7.40 -15.35
N LYS A 57 12.05 8.71 -15.56
CA LYS A 57 10.95 9.65 -15.36
C LYS A 57 9.78 9.37 -16.30
N ALA A 58 10.05 9.21 -17.60
CA ALA A 58 9.00 8.87 -18.57
C ALA A 58 8.31 7.54 -18.19
N TYR A 59 9.08 6.52 -17.81
CA TYR A 59 8.53 5.27 -17.32
C TYR A 59 7.68 5.47 -16.05
N PHE A 60 8.13 6.28 -15.10
CA PHE A 60 7.40 6.59 -13.88
C PHE A 60 6.03 7.20 -14.20
N GLU A 61 6.00 8.20 -15.08
CA GLU A 61 4.79 8.94 -15.44
C GLU A 61 3.83 8.11 -16.29
N GLU A 62 4.33 7.45 -17.34
CA GLU A 62 3.48 6.81 -18.35
C GLU A 62 3.09 5.37 -18.02
N LYS A 63 3.95 4.65 -17.28
CA LYS A 63 3.77 3.22 -17.02
C LYS A 63 3.51 2.95 -15.54
N PHE A 64 4.33 3.50 -14.66
CA PHE A 64 4.23 3.20 -13.24
C PHE A 64 3.04 3.87 -12.56
N ARG A 65 2.83 5.17 -12.78
CA ARG A 65 1.76 5.94 -12.13
C ARG A 65 0.36 5.32 -12.35
N PRO A 66 -0.02 4.87 -13.56
CA PRO A 66 -1.29 4.15 -13.77
C PRO A 66 -1.41 2.82 -12.98
N MET A 67 -0.29 2.18 -12.63
CA MET A 67 -0.26 0.93 -11.86
C MET A 67 -0.29 1.15 -10.35
N MET A 68 -0.06 2.37 -9.87
CA MET A 68 -0.01 2.69 -8.44
C MET A 68 -1.26 2.23 -7.68
N PRO A 69 -2.51 2.42 -8.17
CA PRO A 69 -3.69 1.95 -7.44
C PRO A 69 -3.66 0.44 -7.15
N THR A 70 -3.20 -0.36 -8.12
CA THR A 70 -3.05 -1.81 -7.93
C THR A 70 -1.97 -2.14 -6.90
N ILE A 71 -0.83 -1.45 -6.95
CA ILE A 71 0.26 -1.64 -5.99
C ILE A 71 -0.19 -1.26 -4.58
N ILE A 72 -0.89 -0.13 -4.44
CA ILE A 72 -1.47 0.35 -3.17
C ILE A 72 -2.45 -0.67 -2.61
N SER A 73 -3.32 -1.24 -3.45
CA SER A 73 -4.26 -2.30 -3.03
C SER A 73 -3.53 -3.51 -2.46
N ILE A 74 -2.47 -3.98 -3.12
CA ILE A 74 -1.69 -5.13 -2.64
C ILE A 74 -0.97 -4.79 -1.34
N LEU A 75 -0.39 -3.58 -1.23
CA LEU A 75 0.25 -3.12 0.01
C LEU A 75 -0.76 -2.95 1.14
N THR A 76 -2.02 -2.63 0.85
CA THR A 76 -3.08 -2.56 1.86
C THR A 76 -3.35 -3.93 2.48
N GLU A 77 -3.40 -4.99 1.66
CA GLU A 77 -3.49 -6.35 2.18
C GLU A 77 -2.28 -6.72 3.03
N VAL A 78 -1.07 -6.33 2.60
CA VAL A 78 0.14 -6.53 3.41
C VAL A 78 0.00 -5.82 4.76
N TYR A 79 -0.47 -4.57 4.79
CA TYR A 79 -0.69 -3.81 6.01
C TYR A 79 -1.63 -4.53 6.98
N GLU A 80 -2.74 -5.05 6.46
CA GLU A 80 -3.75 -5.78 7.23
C GLU A 80 -3.21 -7.12 7.77
N GLU A 81 -2.43 -7.85 6.99
CA GLU A 81 -1.89 -9.16 7.38
C GLU A 81 -0.86 -9.10 8.50
N VAL A 82 -0.04 -8.05 8.54
CA VAL A 82 1.03 -7.96 9.53
C VAL A 82 0.59 -7.28 10.82
N GLU A 83 -0.68 -6.88 10.93
CA GLU A 83 -1.23 -6.05 12.00
C GLU A 83 -0.28 -4.92 12.39
N ALA A 84 0.44 -4.38 11.41
CA ALA A 84 1.53 -3.48 11.73
C ALA A 84 0.95 -2.23 12.38
N ASN A 85 1.50 -1.88 13.53
CA ASN A 85 1.19 -0.61 14.14
C ASN A 85 1.55 0.51 13.16
N LYS A 86 0.74 1.57 13.18
CA LYS A 86 0.93 2.79 12.38
C LYS A 86 2.37 3.30 12.47
N ASP A 87 2.95 3.20 13.66
CA ASP A 87 4.31 3.66 13.96
C ASP A 87 5.38 2.86 13.22
N GLY A 88 5.28 1.52 13.15
CA GLY A 88 6.26 0.69 12.46
C GLY A 88 6.32 0.92 10.96
N TRP A 89 5.17 1.13 10.30
CA TRP A 89 5.14 1.51 8.89
C TRP A 89 5.61 2.94 8.66
N GLY A 90 5.22 3.87 9.53
CA GLY A 90 5.69 5.26 9.50
C GLY A 90 7.22 5.34 9.60
N ASP A 91 7.80 4.60 10.53
CA ASP A 91 9.26 4.51 10.71
C ASP A 91 9.93 3.94 9.45
N MET A 92 9.39 2.88 8.84
CA MET A 92 9.94 2.31 7.60
C MET A 92 9.84 3.26 6.39
N ILE A 93 8.76 4.05 6.30
CA ILE A 93 8.60 5.04 5.22
C ILE A 93 9.62 6.18 5.40
N THR A 94 9.77 6.67 6.63
CA THR A 94 10.70 7.75 6.97
C THR A 94 12.16 7.30 7.01
N TYR A 95 12.41 5.99 7.14
CA TYR A 95 13.75 5.41 7.11
C TYR A 95 14.46 5.66 5.78
N GLY A 96 15.49 6.50 5.80
CA GLY A 96 16.25 6.90 4.62
C GLY A 96 15.68 8.15 3.94
N ASN A 97 16.54 9.15 3.72
CA ASN A 97 16.18 10.50 3.25
C ASN A 97 15.87 10.58 1.74
N SER A 98 15.24 9.57 1.17
CA SER A 98 14.91 9.54 -0.25
C SER A 98 13.53 8.98 -0.47
N GLU A 99 12.75 9.71 -1.26
CA GLU A 99 11.46 9.28 -1.75
C GLU A 99 11.66 8.35 -2.94
N THR A 100 11.00 7.20 -2.89
CA THR A 100 11.05 6.14 -3.91
C THR A 100 9.62 5.79 -4.31
N PRO A 101 9.40 5.21 -5.51
CA PRO A 101 8.06 4.81 -5.94
C PRO A 101 7.32 3.94 -4.92
N ILE A 102 8.00 2.97 -4.29
CA ILE A 102 7.36 2.10 -3.30
C ILE A 102 6.98 2.85 -2.01
N LYS A 103 7.77 3.85 -1.59
CA LYS A 103 7.46 4.68 -0.42
C LYS A 103 6.26 5.57 -0.66
N ILE A 104 6.07 6.09 -1.88
CA ILE A 104 4.86 6.84 -2.24
C ILE A 104 3.64 5.95 -2.06
N CYS A 105 3.66 4.73 -2.62
CA CYS A 105 2.54 3.79 -2.47
C CYS A 105 2.31 3.39 -1.00
N ALA A 106 3.37 3.12 -0.23
CA ALA A 106 3.25 2.74 1.18
C ALA A 106 2.69 3.86 2.06
N ARG A 107 3.08 5.11 1.80
CA ARG A 107 2.54 6.30 2.50
C ARG A 107 1.05 6.49 2.21
N GLU A 108 0.64 6.34 0.96
CA GLU A 108 -0.77 6.40 0.57
C GLU A 108 -1.62 5.37 1.34
N VAL A 109 -1.13 4.13 1.51
CA VAL A 109 -1.80 3.11 2.36
C VAL A 109 -1.95 3.60 3.80
N LEU A 110 -0.88 4.15 4.39
CA LEU A 110 -0.89 4.63 5.77
C LEU A 110 -1.87 5.79 5.97
N GLU A 111 -1.94 6.72 5.01
CA GLU A 111 -2.87 7.84 5.02
C GLU A 111 -4.32 7.36 4.91
N GLN A 112 -4.63 6.44 3.98
CA GLN A 112 -5.98 5.88 3.85
C GLN A 112 -6.43 5.14 5.12
N LYS A 113 -5.54 4.39 5.77
CA LYS A 113 -5.85 3.67 7.02
C LYS A 113 -6.01 4.61 8.21
N THR A 114 -5.19 5.65 8.29
CA THR A 114 -5.33 6.68 9.33
C THR A 114 -6.65 7.43 9.18
N ASN A 115 -7.02 7.83 7.97
CA ASN A 115 -8.26 8.57 7.72
C ASN A 115 -9.51 7.72 8.00
N LYS A 116 -9.50 6.44 7.63
CA LYS A 116 -10.59 5.50 7.94
C LYS A 116 -10.75 5.26 9.44
N ALA A 117 -9.65 5.18 10.20
CA ALA A 117 -9.72 5.02 11.65
C ALA A 117 -10.37 6.24 12.33
N SER A 118 -10.08 7.45 11.85
CA SER A 118 -10.68 8.69 12.35
C SER A 118 -12.19 8.83 12.04
N ASP A 119 -12.66 8.27 10.93
CA ASP A 119 -14.08 8.29 10.53
C ASP A 119 -14.91 7.23 11.27
N SER A 120 -14.26 6.20 11.82
CA SER A 120 -14.90 5.11 12.57
C SER A 120 -15.31 5.51 14.00
N ASP A 121 -14.83 6.64 14.50
CA ASP A 121 -15.03 7.09 15.90
C ASP A 121 -16.26 8.02 16.06
N VAL A 122 -16.91 8.44 14.97
CA VAL A 122 -18.00 9.44 14.97
C VAL A 122 -19.41 8.87 14.76
N SER A 123 -19.61 7.55 14.80
CA SER A 123 -20.94 6.92 14.68
C SER A 123 -21.36 6.13 15.92
N LEU A 124 -21.49 6.79 17.07
CA LEU A 124 -22.24 6.24 18.21
C LEU A 124 -22.89 7.30 19.12
N ASP A 125 -23.44 8.39 18.60
CA ASP A 125 -24.18 9.37 19.43
C ASP A 125 -25.50 9.86 18.80
N ARG A 126 -26.13 9.08 17.92
CA ARG A 126 -27.38 9.51 17.26
C ARG A 126 -28.44 8.43 17.12
N LEU A 127 -28.65 7.67 18.19
CA LEU A 127 -29.80 6.78 18.37
C LEU A 127 -30.50 7.04 19.71
N GLU A 128 -30.80 8.29 20.03
CA GLU A 128 -31.94 8.62 20.87
C GLU A 128 -32.66 9.82 20.26
N GLN A 129 -33.70 9.53 19.46
CA GLN A 129 -35.01 10.20 19.52
C GLN A 129 -35.88 9.68 18.37
N GLY A 130 -36.47 8.51 18.62
CA GLY A 130 -37.51 7.92 17.81
C GLY A 130 -38.58 7.31 18.70
N SER A 131 -39.64 8.09 18.95
CA SER A 131 -41.01 7.65 19.24
C SER A 131 -41.34 7.12 20.64
N ILE A 132 -42.32 7.77 21.31
CA ILE A 132 -43.66 7.23 21.65
C ILE A 132 -44.37 8.26 22.57
N GLY A 133 -45.58 8.67 22.19
CA GLY A 133 -46.39 9.55 23.02
C GLY A 133 -47.71 10.02 22.40
N MET A 134 -48.41 9.15 21.66
CA MET A 134 -49.86 9.34 21.44
C MET A 134 -50.57 9.16 22.78
N GLN A 135 -51.15 10.21 23.36
CA GLN A 135 -52.22 10.07 24.36
C GLN A 135 -53.31 11.14 24.20
N PHE A 136 -54.46 10.64 23.72
CA PHE A 136 -55.84 10.86 24.14
C PHE A 136 -56.32 12.24 24.64
N SER A 137 -57.40 12.68 23.98
CA SER A 137 -58.34 13.74 24.36
C SER A 137 -58.95 13.56 25.76
N PRO A 138 -59.45 14.66 26.36
CA PRO A 138 -60.66 14.60 27.15
C PRO A 138 -61.76 15.53 26.60
N GLN A 139 -62.99 15.00 26.55
CA GLN A 139 -64.23 15.77 26.44
C GLN A 139 -64.63 16.29 27.82
N VAL A 140 -65.01 17.56 27.95
CA VAL A 140 -66.22 18.07 28.65
C VAL A 140 -66.16 19.61 28.69
N GLN A 141 -67.16 20.29 28.11
CA GLN A 141 -68.26 20.92 28.86
C GLN A 141 -69.39 21.35 27.92
#